data_AF-A0A345NRL6-F1
#
_entry.id   AF-A0A345NRL6-F1
#
_cell.length_a   1.000
_cell.length_b   1.000
_cell.length_c   1.000
_cell.angle_alpha   90.00
_cell.angle_beta   90.00
_cell.angle_gamma   90.00
#
_symmetry.space_group_name_H-M   'P 1'
#
loop_
_entity.id
_entity.type
_entity.pdbx_description
1 polymer ?
#
loop_
_entity_poly.entity_id
_entity_poly.type
_entity_poly.pdbx_seq_one_letter_code
_entity_poly.pdbx_strand_id
1 'polypeptide(L)'
;MNRPTEQAGAADCADVILRLFEYVDNESAPVDRERIHAHLEECGRCLAEYERDLLIKALVRRACACQPAPETLRAQILTRIVTTRVTVVEGGPDRS
;
A
#
# COMPACT_ATOMS: atom_id res chain seq x y z
N MET A 1 -34.00 -19.83 15.50
CA MET A 1 -33.89 -18.36 15.32
C MET A 1 -32.82 -17.84 16.27
N ASN A 2 -31.63 -17.55 15.74
CA ASN A 2 -30.72 -16.44 16.11
C ASN A 2 -29.36 -16.71 15.43
N ARG A 3 -29.05 -15.96 14.36
CA ARG A 3 -27.73 -15.96 13.69
C ARG A 3 -27.04 -14.64 14.04
N PRO A 4 -26.15 -14.57 15.05
CA PRO A 4 -25.58 -13.31 15.53
C PRO A 4 -24.32 -12.86 14.77
N THR A 5 -24.02 -13.38 13.58
CA THR A 5 -22.73 -13.13 12.89
C THR A 5 -22.80 -12.31 11.61
N GLU A 6 -23.97 -11.97 11.09
CA GLU A 6 -24.08 -11.23 9.80
C GLU A 6 -23.96 -9.71 9.91
N GLN A 7 -24.33 -9.11 11.05
CA GLN A 7 -24.26 -7.66 11.22
C GLN A 7 -22.85 -7.14 11.52
N ALA A 8 -21.97 -7.93 12.17
CA ALA A 8 -20.61 -7.50 12.50
C ALA A 8 -19.70 -7.42 11.25
N GLY A 9 -19.84 -8.39 10.33
CA GLY A 9 -19.06 -8.39 9.08
C GLY A 9 -19.44 -7.26 8.12
N ALA A 10 -20.70 -6.82 8.12
CA ALA A 10 -21.15 -5.72 7.25
C ALA A 10 -20.55 -4.36 7.66
N ALA A 11 -20.39 -4.11 8.96
CA ALA A 11 -19.73 -2.90 9.46
C ALA A 11 -18.23 -2.91 9.12
N ASP A 12 -17.57 -4.07 9.27
CA ASP A 12 -16.15 -4.22 8.92
C ASP A 12 -15.89 -4.09 7.41
N CYS A 13 -16.80 -4.61 6.56
CA CYS A 13 -16.73 -4.41 5.10
C CYS A 13 -16.81 -2.93 4.71
N ALA A 14 -17.70 -2.15 5.34
CA ALA A 14 -17.86 -0.73 5.03
C ALA A 14 -16.60 0.06 5.37
N ASP A 15 -15.99 -0.21 6.52
CA ASP A 15 -14.74 0.42 6.94
C ASP A 15 -13.56 0.04 6.03
N VAL A 16 -13.48 -1.22 5.61
CA VAL A 16 -12.44 -1.69 4.67
C VAL A 16 -12.60 -1.02 3.31
N ILE A 17 -13.83 -0.98 2.77
CA ILE A 17 -14.10 -0.33 1.48
C ILE A 17 -13.75 1.16 1.54
N LEU A 18 -14.09 1.84 2.64
CA LEU A 18 -13.77 3.26 2.80
C LEU A 18 -12.26 3.53 2.75
N ARG A 19 -11.42 2.60 3.18
CA ARG A 19 -9.96 2.78 3.26
C ARG A 19 -9.19 2.07 2.15
N LEU A 20 -9.90 1.46 1.21
CA LEU A 20 -9.30 0.64 0.17
C LEU A 20 -8.42 1.46 -0.79
N PHE A 21 -8.79 2.73 -1.04
CA PHE A 21 -7.99 3.64 -1.85
C PHE A 21 -6.61 3.91 -1.22
N GLU A 22 -6.55 4.17 0.08
CA GLU A 22 -5.30 4.37 0.83
C GLU A 22 -4.42 3.11 0.75
N TYR A 23 -5.05 1.95 0.89
CA TYR A 23 -4.36 0.67 0.79
C TYR A 23 -3.81 0.39 -0.61
N VAL A 24 -4.60 0.66 -1.67
CA VAL A 24 -4.20 0.55 -3.09
C VAL A 24 -3.03 1.48 -3.42
N ASP A 25 -2.97 2.66 -2.78
CA ASP A 25 -1.89 3.64 -2.95
C ASP A 25 -0.66 3.39 -2.05
N ASN A 26 -0.72 2.40 -1.16
CA ASN A 26 0.28 2.15 -0.11
C ASN A 26 0.42 3.32 0.87
N GLU A 27 -0.65 4.06 1.11
CA GLU A 27 -0.74 5.20 2.02
C GLU A 27 -1.46 4.85 3.34
N SER A 28 -1.90 3.59 3.50
CA SER A 28 -2.49 3.09 4.75
C SER A 28 -1.45 3.02 5.88
N ALA A 29 -1.83 3.44 7.09
CA ALA A 29 -1.01 3.23 8.28
C ALA A 29 -0.76 1.72 8.53
N PRO A 30 0.35 1.32 9.18
CA PRO A 30 0.71 -0.10 9.33
C PRO A 30 -0.39 -0.97 9.95
N VAL A 31 -1.04 -0.46 11.00
CA VAL A 31 -2.14 -1.15 11.69
C VAL A 31 -3.35 -1.37 10.77
N ASP A 32 -3.65 -0.40 9.91
CA ASP A 32 -4.77 -0.47 8.99
C ASP A 32 -4.47 -1.39 7.81
N ARG A 33 -3.21 -1.42 7.38
CA ARG A 33 -2.73 -2.30 6.32
C ARG A 33 -2.91 -3.78 6.68
N GLU A 34 -2.53 -4.17 7.90
CA GLU A 34 -2.69 -5.54 8.37
C GLU A 34 -4.16 -5.93 8.51
N ARG A 35 -5.00 -5.04 9.05
CA ARG A 35 -6.44 -5.26 9.19
C ARG A 35 -7.12 -5.45 7.82
N ILE A 36 -6.85 -4.54 6.88
CA ILE A 36 -7.40 -4.61 5.52
C ILE A 36 -6.95 -5.90 4.84
N HIS A 37 -5.66 -6.26 4.95
CA HIS A 37 -5.14 -7.51 4.38
C HIS A 37 -5.88 -8.74 4.90
N ALA A 38 -5.99 -8.89 6.22
CA ALA A 38 -6.70 -10.02 6.82
C ALA A 38 -8.17 -10.11 6.35
N HIS A 39 -8.85 -8.97 6.26
CA HIS A 39 -10.23 -8.94 5.77
C HIS A 39 -10.34 -9.37 4.30
N LEU A 40 -9.40 -8.97 3.44
CA LEU A 40 -9.40 -9.35 2.03
C LEU A 40 -9.17 -10.86 1.82
N GLU A 41 -8.46 -11.53 2.73
CA GLU A 41 -8.25 -12.99 2.70
C GLU A 41 -9.55 -13.76 2.98
N GLU A 42 -10.45 -13.20 3.78
CA GLU A 42 -11.68 -13.86 4.24
C GLU A 42 -12.93 -13.38 3.50
N CYS A 43 -12.89 -12.20 2.86
CA CYS A 43 -14.05 -11.55 2.26
C CYS A 43 -13.91 -11.35 0.74
N GLY A 44 -14.48 -12.28 -0.03
CA GLY A 44 -14.47 -12.22 -1.50
C GLY A 44 -15.16 -10.97 -2.09
N ARG A 45 -16.12 -10.36 -1.38
CA ARG A 45 -16.77 -9.11 -1.81
C ARG A 45 -15.79 -7.94 -1.78
N CYS A 46 -15.06 -7.77 -0.68
CA CYS A 46 -14.08 -6.71 -0.55
C CYS A 46 -12.87 -6.95 -1.45
N LEU A 47 -12.50 -8.22 -1.69
CA LEU A 47 -11.51 -8.57 -2.69
C LEU A 47 -11.90 -8.12 -4.11
N ALA A 48 -13.17 -8.29 -4.50
CA ALA A 48 -13.65 -7.82 -5.81
C ALA A 48 -13.59 -6.29 -5.96
N GLU A 49 -13.90 -5.52 -4.89
CA GLU A 49 -13.73 -4.05 -4.91
C GLU A 49 -12.23 -3.67 -5.00
N TYR A 50 -11.36 -4.39 -4.29
CA TYR A 50 -9.91 -4.15 -4.34
C TYR A 50 -9.36 -4.37 -5.76
N GLU A 51 -9.73 -5.47 -6.40
CA GLU A 51 -9.34 -5.76 -7.78
C GLU A 51 -9.86 -4.69 -8.75
N ARG A 52 -11.09 -4.21 -8.54
CA ARG A 52 -11.67 -3.11 -9.32
C ARG A 52 -10.84 -1.83 -9.19
N ASP A 53 -10.47 -1.45 -7.98
CA ASP A 53 -9.66 -0.24 -7.75
C ASP A 53 -8.25 -0.37 -8.35
N LEU A 54 -7.63 -1.55 -8.30
CA LEU A 54 -6.37 -1.84 -9.00
C LEU A 54 -6.49 -1.66 -10.51
N LEU A 55 -7.59 -2.15 -11.11
CA LEU A 55 -7.85 -2.00 -12.54
C LEU A 55 -8.02 -0.52 -12.92
N ILE A 56 -8.75 0.25 -12.12
CA ILE A 56 -8.92 1.69 -12.31
C ILE A 56 -7.57 2.40 -12.24
N LYS A 57 -6.76 2.12 -11.21
CA LYS A 57 -5.42 2.69 -11.06
C LYS A 57 -4.52 2.38 -12.26
N ALA A 58 -4.54 1.14 -12.75
CA ALA A 58 -3.79 0.73 -13.93
C ALA A 58 -4.26 1.47 -15.19
N LEU A 59 -5.57 1.63 -15.37
CA LEU A 59 -6.15 2.35 -16.50
C LEU A 59 -5.74 3.84 -16.49
N VAL A 60 -5.86 4.51 -15.34
CA VAL A 60 -5.44 5.91 -15.18
C VAL A 60 -3.96 6.06 -15.48
N ARG A 61 -3.11 5.19 -14.91
CA ARG A 61 -1.67 5.21 -15.18
C ARG A 61 -1.36 5.08 -16.67
N ARG A 62 -2.06 4.19 -17.39
CA ARG A 62 -1.88 4.02 -18.84
C ARG A 62 -2.30 5.26 -19.62
N ALA A 63 -3.45 5.84 -19.29
CA ALA A 63 -3.98 7.02 -19.96
C ALA A 63 -3.12 8.28 -19.70
N CYS A 64 -2.49 8.35 -18.52
CA CYS A 64 -1.67 9.49 -18.10
C CYS A 64 -0.16 9.27 -18.27
N ALA A 65 0.29 8.17 -18.89
CA ALA A 65 1.71 7.86 -19.10
C ALA A 65 2.42 8.76 -20.15
N CYS A 66 1.90 9.96 -20.38
CA CYS A 66 2.19 10.78 -21.55
C CYS A 66 3.64 11.24 -21.63
N GLN A 67 4.39 11.32 -20.53
CA GLN A 67 5.78 11.76 -20.54
C GLN A 67 6.63 10.89 -19.58
N PRO A 68 7.64 10.17 -20.08
CA PRO A 68 8.61 9.49 -19.22
C PRO A 68 9.42 10.52 -18.42
N ALA A 69 9.85 10.13 -17.21
CA ALA A 69 10.77 10.96 -16.42
C ALA A 69 12.05 11.26 -17.22
N PRO A 70 12.60 12.49 -17.16
CA PRO A 70 13.85 12.84 -17.85
C PRO A 70 14.98 11.87 -17.51
N GLU A 71 15.77 11.48 -18.52
CA GLU A 71 16.87 10.51 -18.35
C GLU A 71 17.89 10.95 -17.30
N THR A 72 18.15 12.25 -17.22
CA THR A 72 19.04 12.85 -16.23
C THR A 72 18.57 12.60 -14.79
N LEU A 73 17.28 12.76 -14.52
CA LEU A 73 16.68 12.49 -13.21
C LEU A 73 16.76 11.00 -12.89
N ARG A 74 16.46 10.13 -13.86
CA ARG A 74 16.55 8.69 -13.70
C ARG A 74 17.97 8.25 -13.35
N ALA A 75 18.98 8.75 -14.07
CA ALA A 75 20.39 8.45 -13.82
C ALA A 75 20.81 8.90 -12.42
N GLN A 76 20.42 10.11 -11.99
CA GLN A 76 20.72 10.62 -10.65
C GLN A 76 20.10 9.75 -9.54
N ILE A 77 18.83 9.34 -9.69
CA ILE A 77 18.15 8.46 -8.73
C ILE A 77 18.88 7.11 -8.62
N LEU A 78 19.19 6.47 -9.74
CA LEU A 78 19.86 5.17 -9.76
C LEU A 78 21.25 5.25 -9.11
N THR A 79 22.05 6.25 -9.46
CA THR A 79 23.36 6.48 -8.82
C THR A 79 23.21 6.62 -7.32
N ARG A 80 22.23 7.40 -6.83
CA ARG A 80 22.02 7.60 -5.39
C ARG A 80 21.64 6.30 -4.68
N ILE A 81 20.70 5.52 -5.24
CA ILE A 81 20.30 4.21 -4.70
C ILE A 81 21.50 3.25 -4.61
N VAL A 82 22.37 3.22 -5.62
CA VAL A 82 23.57 2.36 -5.65
C VAL A 82 24.59 2.81 -4.60
N THR A 83 24.81 4.11 -4.44
CA THR A 83 25.82 4.67 -3.52
C THR A 83 25.40 4.59 -2.04
N THR A 84 24.09 4.56 -1.71
CA THR A 84 23.61 4.50 -0.30
C THR A 84 23.88 3.16 0.42
N ARG A 85 24.60 2.20 -0.19
CA ARG A 85 24.85 0.88 0.43
C ARG A 85 26.00 0.77 1.44
N VAL A 86 26.67 1.86 1.85
CA VAL A 86 27.70 1.81 2.89
C VAL A 86 27.63 3.04 3.80
N THR A 87 26.90 2.93 4.91
CA THR A 87 27.16 3.71 6.13
C THR A 87 27.01 2.77 7.33
N VAL A 88 28.08 2.06 7.68
CA VAL A 88 28.23 1.44 9.00
C VAL A 88 28.43 2.60 9.96
N VAL A 89 27.43 2.89 10.79
CA VAL A 89 27.61 3.80 11.94
C VAL A 89 28.29 2.96 13.01
N GLU A 90 29.62 2.98 13.04
CA GLU A 90 30.37 2.43 14.16
C GLU A 90 30.07 3.28 15.39
N GLY A 91 29.30 2.71 16.32
CA GLY A 91 28.98 3.33 17.60
C GLY A 91 30.23 3.46 18.46
N GLY A 92 30.78 4.67 18.55
CA GLY A 92 31.48 5.12 19.75
C GLY A 92 30.44 5.52 20.82
N PRO A 93 30.67 5.15 22.08
CA PRO A 93 31.31 6.14 22.93
C PRO A 93 32.44 5.54 23.77
N ASP A 94 33.62 6.13 23.59
CA ASP A 94 34.64 6.22 24.63
C ASP A 94 34.10 7.14 25.75
N ARG A 95 33.88 6.56 26.93
CA ARG A 95 33.82 7.23 28.25
C ARG A 95 33.71 6.19 29.37
N SER A 96 34.86 5.80 29.93
CA SER A 96 35.11 5.59 31.38
C SER A 96 36.60 5.42 31.62
#